data_AF-A0A7J7I577-F1
#
_entry.id   AF-A0A7J7I577-F1
#
_cell.length_a   1.000
_cell.length_b   1.000
_cell.length_c   1.000
_cell.angle_alpha   90.00
_cell.angle_beta   90.00
_cell.angle_gamma   90.00
#
_symmetry.space_group_name_H-M   'P 1'
#
loop_
_entity.id
_entity.type
_entity.pdbx_description
1 polymer ?
#
loop_
_entity_poly.entity_id
_entity_poly.type
_entity_poly.pdbx_seq_one_letter_code
_entity_poly.pdbx_strand_id
1 'polypeptide(L)'
;MAYIQYGRNILRHAKTIKDPNFLQSSDHVLHHPLLYAGQGVRYRKLEVILTTTIDKLGKAGETVTVAPGYFRNHLMPKLLAVPNIDKFAHLISEQRKIYQPKEVEEVKVVKKTDGDRMKEYQAAAKRLDGAKLVLKRFGNVDNELRSTVSKDELIAEVSRQFFVQIEPENLQLPSPLSSFGEFEVPLRLPKSIPLPEGKVQWTLNVKIRRK
;
A
#
# COMPACT_ATOMS: atom_id res chain seq x y z
N MET A 1 -29.81 -62.92 -19.35
CA MET A 1 -30.12 -62.75 -17.91
C MET A 1 -29.42 -63.85 -17.13
N ALA A 2 -28.99 -63.54 -15.90
CA ALA A 2 -28.34 -64.42 -14.91
C ALA A 2 -26.81 -64.57 -14.98
N TYR A 3 -26.08 -63.59 -14.42
CA TYR A 3 -24.80 -63.78 -13.71
C TYR A 3 -24.58 -62.58 -12.75
N ILE A 4 -25.51 -62.33 -11.80
CA ILE A 4 -25.42 -61.24 -10.80
C ILE A 4 -25.61 -61.76 -9.37
N GLN A 5 -25.03 -62.93 -9.02
CA GLN A 5 -25.24 -63.47 -7.65
C GLN A 5 -23.99 -63.80 -6.83
N TYR A 6 -22.77 -63.62 -7.35
CA TYR A 6 -21.54 -63.95 -6.60
C TYR A 6 -20.72 -62.75 -6.10
N GLY A 7 -21.33 -61.59 -5.88
CA GLY A 7 -20.62 -60.35 -5.57
C GLY A 7 -20.79 -59.77 -4.16
N ARG A 8 -21.34 -60.50 -3.18
CA ARG A 8 -21.68 -59.92 -1.86
C ARG A 8 -20.89 -60.47 -0.67
N ASN A 9 -20.21 -61.60 -0.81
CA ASN A 9 -19.57 -62.27 0.34
C ASN A 9 -18.09 -61.91 0.58
N ILE A 10 -17.40 -61.29 -0.39
CA ILE A 10 -15.97 -60.97 -0.26
C ILE A 10 -15.73 -59.78 0.69
N LEU A 11 -16.68 -58.85 0.80
CA LEU A 11 -16.56 -57.64 1.63
C LEU A 11 -16.71 -57.89 3.14
N ARG A 12 -17.10 -59.09 3.59
CA ARG A 12 -17.24 -59.38 5.02
C ARG A 12 -15.95 -59.86 5.68
N HIS A 13 -15.00 -60.42 4.92
CA HIS A 13 -13.76 -60.97 5.50
C HIS A 13 -12.60 -59.95 5.61
N ALA A 14 -12.62 -58.86 4.84
CA ALA A 14 -11.54 -57.86 4.85
C ALA A 14 -11.63 -56.84 6.01
N LYS A 15 -12.72 -56.84 6.79
CA LYS A 15 -12.90 -55.94 7.94
C LYS A 15 -12.20 -56.39 9.23
N THR A 16 -11.42 -57.47 9.16
CA THR A 16 -10.83 -58.17 10.32
C THR A 16 -9.33 -57.96 10.47
N ILE A 17 -8.80 -56.81 10.06
CA ILE A 17 -7.45 -56.39 10.43
C ILE A 17 -7.56 -54.93 10.89
N LYS A 18 -7.67 -54.75 12.21
CA LYS A 18 -7.81 -53.47 12.89
C LYS A 18 -6.52 -53.23 13.66
N ASP A 19 -5.48 -52.79 12.95
CA ASP A 19 -4.25 -52.31 13.57
C ASP A 19 -4.33 -50.77 13.74
N PRO A 20 -4.12 -50.22 14.94
CA PRO A 20 -4.44 -48.82 15.24
C PRO A 20 -3.35 -47.81 14.82
N ASN A 21 -2.24 -48.23 14.22
CA ASN A 21 -1.03 -47.41 14.10
C ASN A 21 -0.70 -46.86 12.70
N PHE A 22 -1.66 -46.78 11.77
CA PHE A 22 -1.39 -46.36 10.38
C PHE A 22 -1.80 -44.90 10.05
N LEU A 23 -2.01 -44.03 11.04
CA LEU A 23 -2.46 -42.64 10.83
C LEU A 23 -1.33 -41.61 10.87
N GLN A 24 -0.11 -41.96 10.45
CA GLN A 24 0.99 -40.99 10.42
C GLN A 24 2.07 -41.31 9.38
N SER A 25 1.70 -41.41 8.11
CA SER A 25 2.66 -41.18 7.02
C SER A 25 1.92 -40.84 5.74
N SER A 26 2.17 -39.62 5.23
CA SER A 26 1.99 -39.14 3.85
C SER A 26 1.06 -39.98 2.95
N ASP A 27 -0.07 -39.38 2.57
CA ASP A 27 -1.10 -39.87 1.63
C ASP A 27 -0.55 -40.23 0.22
N HIS A 28 0.30 -41.23 0.11
CA HIS A 28 0.59 -41.93 -1.14
C HIS A 28 -0.38 -43.08 -1.33
N VAL A 29 -1.65 -42.75 -1.57
CA VAL A 29 -2.64 -43.74 -2.00
C VAL A 29 -2.59 -43.84 -3.52
N LEU A 30 -1.87 -44.85 -4.02
CA LEU A 30 -1.96 -45.28 -5.42
C LEU A 30 -3.40 -45.71 -5.70
N HIS A 31 -4.14 -44.91 -6.47
CA HIS A 31 -5.54 -45.16 -6.76
C HIS A 31 -5.69 -46.23 -7.85
N HIS A 32 -6.13 -47.43 -7.46
CA HIS A 32 -6.58 -48.46 -8.39
C HIS A 32 -7.83 -47.99 -9.15
N PRO A 33 -7.88 -48.07 -10.50
CA PRO A 33 -8.91 -47.43 -11.33
C PRO A 33 -10.35 -47.89 -11.03
N LEU A 34 -10.54 -49.11 -10.50
CA LEU A 34 -11.87 -49.63 -10.16
C LEU A 34 -12.48 -49.04 -8.87
N LEU A 35 -11.67 -48.46 -7.97
CA LEU A 35 -12.18 -47.81 -6.75
C LEU A 35 -12.67 -46.38 -6.99
N TYR A 36 -12.41 -45.83 -8.18
CA TYR A 36 -12.80 -44.47 -8.58
C TYR A 36 -14.28 -44.35 -8.95
N ALA A 37 -14.92 -45.43 -9.39
CA ALA A 37 -16.32 -45.40 -9.85
C ALA A 37 -17.36 -45.38 -8.70
N GLY A 38 -16.98 -45.82 -7.50
CA GLY A 38 -17.91 -45.99 -6.36
C GLY A 38 -17.90 -44.86 -5.32
N GLN A 39 -16.89 -44.01 -5.32
CA GLN A 39 -16.85 -42.83 -4.46
C GLN A 39 -17.39 -41.64 -5.26
N GLY A 40 -18.68 -41.31 -5.06
CA GLY A 40 -19.26 -40.08 -5.60
C GLY A 40 -18.31 -38.90 -5.35
N VAL A 41 -18.18 -38.02 -6.35
CA VAL A 41 -17.15 -36.97 -6.48
C VAL A 41 -17.00 -36.18 -5.18
N ARG A 42 -16.17 -36.66 -4.27
CA ARG A 42 -15.79 -35.92 -3.07
C ARG A 42 -14.86 -34.82 -3.52
N TYR A 43 -15.23 -33.59 -3.19
CA TYR A 43 -14.50 -32.39 -3.57
C TYR A 43 -13.11 -32.42 -2.94
N ARG A 44 -12.13 -32.99 -3.65
CA ARG A 44 -10.74 -32.99 -3.19
C ARG A 44 -10.17 -31.61 -3.45
N LYS A 45 -9.88 -30.88 -2.38
CA LYS A 45 -9.14 -29.62 -2.42
C LYS A 45 -7.76 -29.87 -3.07
N LEU A 46 -7.35 -29.00 -3.99
CA LEU A 46 -6.10 -29.11 -4.75
C LEU A 46 -5.17 -27.95 -4.40
N GLU A 47 -3.90 -28.22 -4.15
CA GLU A 47 -2.89 -27.18 -3.93
C GLU A 47 -2.24 -26.76 -5.24
N VAL A 48 -2.13 -25.45 -5.44
CA VAL A 48 -1.57 -24.85 -6.65
C VAL A 48 -0.71 -23.64 -6.26
N ILE A 49 0.30 -23.36 -7.06
CA ILE A 49 1.18 -22.20 -6.91
C ILE A 49 0.72 -21.14 -7.90
N LEU A 50 0.42 -19.93 -7.42
CA LEU A 50 0.05 -18.82 -8.29
C LEU A 50 1.28 -18.29 -9.04
N THR A 51 1.16 -18.08 -10.34
CA THR A 51 2.19 -17.39 -11.14
C THR A 51 1.97 -15.88 -11.14
N THR A 52 0.71 -15.46 -11.04
CA THR A 52 0.27 -14.06 -11.10
C THR A 52 -0.55 -13.71 -9.87
N THR A 53 -0.47 -12.45 -9.43
CA THR A 53 -1.30 -11.94 -8.32
C THR A 53 -2.77 -11.89 -8.74
N ILE A 54 -3.66 -12.44 -7.90
CA ILE A 54 -5.11 -12.45 -8.10
C ILE A 54 -5.77 -11.96 -6.81
N ASP A 55 -6.55 -10.89 -6.88
CA ASP A 55 -7.12 -10.20 -5.71
C ASP A 55 -7.90 -11.12 -4.75
N LYS A 56 -8.57 -12.14 -5.28
CA LYS A 56 -9.40 -13.07 -4.48
C LYS A 56 -8.64 -14.28 -3.92
N LEU A 57 -7.44 -14.57 -4.42
CA LEU A 57 -6.70 -15.79 -4.05
C LEU A 57 -5.43 -15.48 -3.28
N GLY A 58 -4.61 -14.55 -3.76
CA GLY A 58 -3.30 -14.30 -3.19
C GLY A 58 -2.31 -13.67 -4.16
N LYS A 59 -1.06 -13.57 -3.73
CA LYS A 59 0.02 -12.97 -4.52
C LYS A 59 0.72 -14.00 -5.41
N ALA A 60 1.40 -13.53 -6.44
CA ALA A 60 2.29 -14.36 -7.25
C ALA A 60 3.31 -15.09 -6.37
N GLY A 61 3.49 -16.39 -6.61
CA GLY A 61 4.40 -17.29 -5.90
C GLY A 61 3.85 -17.89 -4.60
N GLU A 62 2.59 -17.61 -4.25
CA GLU A 62 1.93 -18.18 -3.08
C GLU A 62 1.27 -19.52 -3.40
N THR A 63 1.39 -20.48 -2.47
CA THR A 63 0.69 -21.78 -2.53
C THR A 63 -0.71 -21.64 -1.96
N VAL A 64 -1.73 -21.87 -2.79
CA VAL A 64 -3.15 -21.72 -2.41
C VAL A 64 -3.91 -23.02 -2.66
N THR A 65 -4.90 -23.28 -1.80
CA THR A 65 -5.78 -24.44 -1.93
C THR A 65 -7.06 -24.07 -2.69
N VAL A 66 -7.26 -24.65 -3.87
CA VAL A 66 -8.37 -24.35 -4.77
C VAL A 66 -9.21 -25.59 -5.10
N ALA A 67 -10.38 -25.36 -5.68
CA ALA A 67 -11.17 -26.42 -6.29
C ALA A 67 -10.47 -26.98 -7.54
N PRO A 68 -10.49 -28.30 -7.78
CA PRO A 68 -9.83 -28.90 -8.94
C PRO A 68 -10.48 -28.44 -10.26
N GLY A 69 -11.80 -28.22 -10.27
CA GLY A 69 -12.51 -27.66 -11.42
C GLY A 69 -12.13 -26.21 -11.70
N TYR A 70 -11.89 -25.41 -10.66
CA TYR A 70 -11.46 -24.02 -10.82
C TYR A 70 -10.03 -23.95 -11.38
N PHE A 71 -9.13 -24.82 -10.90
CA PHE A 71 -7.80 -24.94 -11.48
C PHE A 71 -7.85 -25.35 -12.96
N ARG A 72 -8.54 -26.45 -13.29
CA ARG A 72 -8.58 -27.00 -14.66
C ARG A 72 -9.25 -26.08 -15.67
N ASN A 73 -10.33 -25.40 -15.29
CA ASN A 73 -11.14 -24.62 -16.22
C ASN A 73 -10.73 -23.15 -16.30
N HIS A 74 -10.11 -22.59 -15.25
CA HIS A 74 -9.82 -21.16 -15.19
C HIS A 74 -8.33 -20.85 -15.04
N LEU A 75 -7.66 -21.40 -14.03
CA LEU A 75 -6.28 -21.02 -13.71
C LEU A 75 -5.27 -21.63 -14.67
N MET A 76 -5.43 -22.90 -15.02
CA MET A 76 -4.50 -23.64 -15.89
C MET A 76 -4.50 -23.13 -17.33
N PRO A 77 -5.65 -22.94 -18.02
CA PRO A 77 -5.65 -22.48 -19.41
C PRO A 77 -5.12 -21.05 -19.57
N LYS A 78 -5.26 -20.23 -18.52
CA LYS A 78 -4.77 -18.85 -18.47
C LYS A 78 -3.35 -18.72 -17.91
N LEU A 79 -2.70 -19.84 -17.57
CA LEU A 79 -1.35 -19.86 -16.99
C LEU A 79 -1.21 -19.02 -15.70
N LEU A 80 -2.29 -18.89 -14.93
CA LEU A 80 -2.32 -18.09 -13.69
C LEU A 80 -1.86 -18.88 -12.46
N ALA A 81 -1.85 -20.21 -12.56
CA ALA A 81 -1.37 -21.10 -11.51
C ALA A 81 -0.81 -22.38 -12.11
N VAL A 82 0.07 -23.04 -11.35
CA VAL A 82 0.75 -24.29 -11.69
C VAL A 82 0.48 -25.29 -10.56
N PRO A 83 0.35 -26.61 -10.82
CA PRO A 83 0.17 -27.57 -9.73
C PRO A 83 1.37 -27.53 -8.78
N ASN A 84 1.12 -27.76 -7.49
CA ASN A 84 2.16 -27.85 -6.47
C ASN A 84 2.95 -29.16 -6.62
N ILE A 85 3.89 -29.18 -7.57
CA ILE A 85 4.85 -30.27 -7.80
C ILE A 85 6.24 -29.65 -7.62
N ASP A 86 7.15 -30.38 -6.98
CA ASP A 86 8.50 -29.89 -6.63
C ASP A 86 9.21 -29.20 -7.81
N LYS A 87 9.14 -29.80 -9.01
CA LYS A 87 9.72 -29.22 -10.23
C LYS A 87 9.20 -27.80 -10.51
N PHE A 88 7.90 -27.59 -10.39
CA PHE A 88 7.29 -26.30 -10.63
C PHE A 88 7.51 -25.32 -9.48
N ALA A 89 7.53 -25.80 -8.24
CA ALA A 89 7.89 -24.99 -7.08
C ALA A 89 9.30 -24.41 -7.22
N HIS A 90 10.27 -25.23 -7.65
CA HIS A 90 11.63 -24.78 -7.92
C HIS A 90 11.67 -23.72 -9.04
N LEU A 91 11.02 -23.97 -10.18
CA LEU A 91 10.99 -23.02 -11.31
C LEU A 91 10.39 -21.67 -10.91
N ILE A 92 9.26 -21.67 -10.19
CA ILE A 92 8.63 -20.42 -9.72
C ILE A 92 9.55 -19.69 -8.73
N SER A 93 10.26 -20.42 -7.86
CA SER A 93 11.19 -19.81 -6.91
C SER A 93 12.39 -19.15 -7.60
N GLU A 94 12.92 -19.76 -8.67
CA GLU A 94 14.02 -19.19 -9.46
C GLU A 94 13.58 -17.98 -10.26
N GLN A 95 12.43 -18.09 -10.95
CA GLN A 95 11.82 -16.96 -11.64
C GLN A 95 11.60 -15.80 -10.68
N ARG A 96 11.06 -16.07 -9.49
CA ARG A 96 10.86 -15.05 -8.46
C ARG A 96 12.16 -14.35 -8.07
N LYS A 97 13.26 -15.07 -7.88
CA LYS A 97 14.56 -14.45 -7.57
C LYS A 97 15.06 -13.51 -8.69
N ILE A 98 14.84 -13.89 -9.94
CA ILE A 98 15.25 -13.10 -11.12
C ILE A 98 14.37 -11.84 -11.29
N TYR A 99 13.06 -11.96 -11.03
CA TYR A 99 12.09 -10.87 -11.20
C TYR A 99 11.87 -10.02 -9.93
N GLN A 100 12.40 -10.41 -8.77
CA GLN A 100 12.35 -9.62 -7.53
C GLN A 100 13.40 -8.50 -7.30
N PRO A 101 14.16 -7.93 -8.26
CA PRO A 101 15.17 -6.96 -7.88
C PRO A 101 14.69 -5.54 -7.47
N LYS A 102 13.39 -5.19 -7.41
CA LYS A 102 13.01 -3.76 -7.18
C LYS A 102 11.86 -3.44 -6.22
N GLU A 103 10.80 -4.25 -6.13
CA GLU A 103 9.60 -3.83 -5.37
C GLU A 103 9.81 -3.74 -3.85
N VAL A 104 10.67 -4.58 -3.27
CA VAL A 104 10.92 -4.58 -1.81
C VAL A 104 11.83 -3.41 -1.40
N GLU A 105 12.72 -2.97 -2.30
CA GLU A 105 13.50 -1.76 -2.08
C GLU A 105 12.64 -0.50 -2.27
N GLU A 106 11.81 -0.44 -3.30
CA GLU A 106 10.91 0.71 -3.51
C GLU A 106 9.96 0.93 -2.32
N VAL A 107 9.33 -0.11 -1.77
CA VAL A 107 8.43 0.05 -0.61
C VAL A 107 9.19 0.45 0.68
N LYS A 108 10.44 -0.01 0.85
CA LYS A 108 11.27 0.40 2.00
C LYS A 108 11.88 1.78 1.84
N VAL A 109 12.21 2.20 0.62
CA VAL A 109 12.72 3.53 0.30
C VAL A 109 11.59 4.55 0.42
N VAL A 110 10.39 4.28 -0.11
CA VAL A 110 9.22 5.17 -0.01
C VAL A 110 8.86 5.45 1.46
N LYS A 111 8.80 4.41 2.30
CA LYS A 111 8.50 4.59 3.73
C LYS A 111 9.56 5.39 4.50
N LYS A 112 10.83 5.30 4.10
CA LYS A 112 11.90 6.12 4.69
C LYS A 112 11.80 7.57 4.20
N THR A 113 11.59 7.77 2.90
CA THR A 113 11.44 9.12 2.32
C THR A 113 10.24 9.87 2.89
N ASP A 114 9.13 9.20 3.17
CA ASP A 114 7.93 9.88 3.69
C ASP A 114 8.13 10.38 5.13
N GLY A 115 8.82 9.59 5.96
CA GLY A 115 9.16 9.98 7.34
C GLY A 115 10.16 11.14 7.40
N ASP A 116 11.17 11.13 6.53
CA ASP A 116 12.18 12.19 6.49
C ASP A 116 11.62 13.48 5.88
N ARG A 117 10.81 13.39 4.82
CA ARG A 117 10.04 14.52 4.29
C ARG A 117 9.12 15.13 5.34
N MET A 118 8.42 14.30 6.13
CA MET A 118 7.54 14.81 7.20
C MET A 118 8.31 15.63 8.24
N LYS A 119 9.51 15.19 8.61
CA LYS A 119 10.38 15.93 9.54
C LYS A 119 10.84 17.27 8.95
N GLU A 120 11.18 17.30 7.67
CA GLU A 120 11.55 18.53 6.95
C GLU A 120 10.39 19.53 6.92
N TYR A 121 9.18 19.08 6.59
CA TYR A 121 7.98 19.92 6.61
C TYR A 121 7.68 20.45 8.02
N GLN A 122 7.80 19.60 9.05
CA GLN A 122 7.60 20.02 10.43
C GLN A 122 8.64 21.06 10.86
N ALA A 123 9.91 20.89 10.48
CA ALA A 123 10.97 21.85 10.76
C ALA A 123 10.71 23.19 10.05
N ALA A 124 10.29 23.15 8.77
CA ALA A 124 9.94 24.36 8.02
C ALA A 124 8.74 25.09 8.65
N ALA A 125 7.68 24.39 9.03
CA ALA A 125 6.52 24.97 9.68
C ALA A 125 6.89 25.67 11.00
N LYS A 126 7.70 25.01 11.85
CA LYS A 126 8.20 25.60 13.10
C LYS A 126 9.04 26.86 12.87
N ARG A 127 9.87 26.88 11.82
CA ARG A 127 10.65 28.08 11.44
C ARG A 127 9.74 29.24 11.09
N LEU A 128 8.67 29.00 10.33
CA LEU A 128 7.73 30.04 9.93
C LEU A 128 6.93 30.59 11.12
N ASP A 129 6.53 29.73 12.06
CA ASP A 129 5.73 30.12 13.23
C ASP A 129 6.51 30.97 14.24
N GLY A 130 7.80 30.64 14.46
CA GLY A 130 8.69 31.44 15.31
C GLY A 130 9.21 32.70 14.64
N ALA A 131 9.03 32.83 13.32
CA ALA A 131 9.60 33.92 12.55
C ALA A 131 8.61 35.06 12.27
N LYS A 132 9.17 36.25 12.10
CA LYS A 132 8.42 37.45 11.73
C LYS A 132 8.96 37.97 10.40
N LEU A 133 8.17 37.84 9.34
CA LEU A 133 8.53 38.32 8.01
C LEU A 133 8.53 39.85 8.00
N VAL A 134 9.69 40.47 7.74
CA VAL A 134 9.79 41.94 7.75
C VAL A 134 9.91 42.45 6.31
N LEU A 135 8.93 43.25 5.89
CA LEU A 135 8.91 43.90 4.59
C LEU A 135 9.20 45.39 4.73
N LYS A 136 10.06 45.93 3.86
CA LYS A 136 10.33 47.37 3.78
C LYS A 136 9.73 47.93 2.49
N ARG A 137 8.78 48.85 2.61
CA ARG A 137 8.03 49.41 1.46
C ARG A 137 7.92 50.92 1.51
N PHE A 138 7.77 51.53 0.34
CA PHE A 138 7.47 52.95 0.20
C PHE A 138 5.97 53.21 0.36
N GLY A 139 5.65 54.25 1.12
CA GLY A 139 4.27 54.63 1.42
C GLY A 139 3.89 55.96 0.78
N ASN A 140 2.59 56.14 0.57
CA ASN A 140 1.98 57.42 0.23
C ASN A 140 1.78 58.28 1.50
N VAL A 141 1.20 59.46 1.35
CA VAL A 141 0.97 60.42 2.44
C VAL A 141 -0.01 59.86 3.48
N ASP A 142 -0.97 59.04 3.05
CA ASP A 142 -2.09 58.56 3.88
C ASP A 142 -1.86 57.20 4.57
N ASN A 143 -0.61 56.83 4.87
CA ASN A 143 -0.24 55.51 5.44
C ASN A 143 -0.63 54.28 4.59
N GLU A 144 -0.97 54.50 3.33
CA GLU A 144 -1.14 53.45 2.33
C GLU A 144 0.18 53.10 1.65
N LEU A 145 0.32 51.85 1.24
CA LEU A 145 1.44 51.37 0.46
C LEU A 145 1.30 51.86 -0.98
N ARG A 146 2.39 52.36 -1.55
CA ARG A 146 2.42 52.76 -2.97
C ARG A 146 2.19 51.56 -3.90
N SER A 147 2.67 50.40 -3.48
CA SER A 147 2.52 49.11 -4.16
C SER A 147 1.90 48.12 -3.19
N THR A 148 0.75 47.55 -3.56
CA THR A 148 0.13 46.47 -2.78
C THR A 148 1.03 45.25 -2.72
N VAL A 149 1.01 44.55 -1.59
CA VAL A 149 1.78 43.31 -1.43
C VAL A 149 0.91 42.15 -1.85
N SER A 150 1.27 41.57 -3.00
CA SER A 150 0.64 40.39 -3.56
C SER A 150 1.10 39.13 -2.84
N LYS A 151 0.35 38.05 -3.05
CA LYS A 151 0.65 36.72 -2.57
C LYS A 151 2.04 36.22 -3.01
N ASP A 152 2.37 36.41 -4.29
CA ASP A 152 3.65 35.96 -4.87
C ASP A 152 4.84 36.70 -4.26
N GLU A 153 4.64 37.97 -3.90
CA GLU A 153 5.67 38.79 -3.29
C GLU A 153 5.96 38.36 -1.84
N LEU A 154 4.93 37.98 -1.09
CA LEU A 154 5.11 37.37 0.23
C LEU A 154 5.91 36.08 0.14
N ILE A 155 5.61 35.23 -0.84
CA ILE A 155 6.31 33.96 -1.04
C ILE A 155 7.79 34.21 -1.37
N ALA A 156 8.07 35.15 -2.28
CA ALA A 156 9.44 35.51 -2.63
C ALA A 156 10.24 35.99 -1.41
N GLU A 157 9.65 36.81 -0.54
CA GLU A 157 10.30 37.30 0.68
C GLU A 157 10.46 36.23 1.75
N VAL A 158 9.52 35.28 1.86
CA VAL A 158 9.67 34.11 2.72
C VAL A 158 10.83 33.23 2.26
N SER A 159 10.92 32.95 0.96
CA SER A 159 12.04 32.21 0.39
C SER A 159 13.38 32.93 0.61
N ARG A 160 13.39 34.27 0.55
CA ARG A 160 14.58 35.09 0.75
C ARG A 160 15.04 35.16 2.21
N GLN A 161 14.12 35.29 3.16
CA GLN A 161 14.44 35.50 4.58
C GLN A 161 14.58 34.20 5.37
N PHE A 162 13.77 33.20 5.05
CA PHE A 162 13.67 31.95 5.82
C PHE A 162 14.16 30.72 5.08
N PHE A 163 14.54 30.85 3.79
CA PHE A 163 14.98 29.74 2.94
C PHE A 163 13.96 28.58 2.89
N VAL A 164 12.67 28.91 3.02
CA VAL A 164 11.56 27.96 2.90
C VAL A 164 10.79 28.27 1.63
N GLN A 165 10.63 27.27 0.77
CA GLN A 165 9.79 27.38 -0.41
C GLN A 165 8.34 27.04 -0.03
N ILE A 166 7.43 27.96 -0.31
CA ILE A 166 6.00 27.78 -0.07
C ILE A 166 5.27 27.87 -1.40
N GLU A 167 4.44 26.88 -1.70
CA GLU A 167 3.54 26.94 -2.84
C GLU A 167 2.45 27.99 -2.61
N PRO A 168 2.02 28.72 -3.65
CA PRO A 168 0.99 29.73 -3.49
C PRO A 168 -0.27 29.15 -2.88
N GLU A 169 -0.72 27.96 -3.27
CA GLU A 169 -1.94 27.35 -2.72
C GLU A 169 -1.97 27.23 -1.19
N ASN A 170 -0.79 27.14 -0.55
CA ASN A 170 -0.64 27.00 0.89
C ASN A 170 -0.75 28.33 1.65
N LEU A 171 -0.73 29.48 0.97
CA LEU A 171 -0.88 30.79 1.63
C LEU A 171 -2.29 31.36 1.37
N GLN A 172 -3.05 31.60 2.43
CA GLN A 172 -4.39 32.16 2.33
C GLN A 172 -4.33 33.69 2.49
N LEU A 173 -4.44 34.38 1.36
CA LEU A 173 -4.52 35.84 1.33
C LEU A 173 -5.71 36.24 0.42
N PRO A 174 -6.89 36.55 1.00
CA PRO A 174 -8.09 36.85 0.22
C PRO A 174 -8.03 38.23 -0.45
N SER A 175 -7.30 39.18 0.14
CA SER A 175 -7.07 40.52 -0.41
C SER A 175 -5.60 40.90 -0.22
N PRO A 176 -4.95 41.55 -1.20
CA PRO A 176 -3.57 42.01 -1.05
C PRO A 176 -3.43 43.06 0.06
N LEU A 177 -2.25 43.11 0.68
CA LEU A 177 -2.00 44.04 1.78
C LEU A 177 -1.65 45.43 1.25
N SER A 178 -2.43 46.44 1.60
CA SER A 178 -2.27 47.83 1.17
C SER A 178 -1.84 48.80 2.27
N SER A 179 -1.77 48.37 3.53
CA SER A 179 -1.42 49.24 4.66
C SER A 179 -0.15 48.81 5.39
N PHE A 180 0.47 49.75 6.09
CA PHE A 180 1.56 49.43 7.03
C PHE A 180 1.00 48.84 8.32
N GLY A 181 1.70 47.88 8.91
CA GLY A 181 1.23 47.23 10.13
C GLY A 181 1.79 45.84 10.32
N GLU A 182 1.20 45.15 11.30
CA GLU A 182 1.43 43.74 11.56
C GLU A 182 0.18 42.97 11.12
N PHE A 183 0.37 41.95 10.29
CA PHE A 183 -0.68 41.13 9.72
C PHE A 183 -0.40 39.66 10.02
N GLU A 184 -1.43 38.93 10.40
CA GLU A 184 -1.37 37.49 10.56
C GLU A 184 -1.99 36.84 9.33
N VAL A 185 -1.17 36.12 8.56
CA VAL A 185 -1.60 35.48 7.32
C VAL A 185 -1.73 33.97 7.55
N PRO A 186 -2.92 33.36 7.40
CA PRO A 186 -3.09 31.94 7.62
C PRO A 186 -2.39 31.08 6.55
N LEU A 187 -1.76 29.99 6.99
CA LEU A 187 -1.12 28.98 6.16
C LEU A 187 -1.95 27.69 6.15
N ARG A 188 -2.24 27.21 4.95
CA ARG A 188 -2.90 25.94 4.68
C ARG A 188 -1.84 24.85 4.53
N LEU A 189 -1.44 24.27 5.66
CA LEU A 189 -0.54 23.11 5.70
C LEU A 189 -1.33 21.78 5.76
N PRO A 190 -0.76 20.66 5.29
CA PRO A 190 -1.40 19.36 5.38
C PRO A 190 -1.64 18.93 6.84
N LYS A 191 -2.76 18.24 7.08
CA LYS A 191 -3.20 17.78 8.42
C LYS A 191 -2.22 16.82 9.13
N SER A 192 -1.26 16.29 8.39
CA SER A 192 -0.22 15.42 8.93
C SER A 192 0.79 16.15 9.81
N ILE A 193 0.87 17.48 9.71
CA ILE A 193 1.77 18.29 10.54
C ILE A 193 1.03 18.67 11.83
N PRO A 194 1.52 18.26 13.01
CA PRO A 194 0.87 18.59 14.28
C PRO A 194 0.96 20.10 14.54
N LEU A 195 -0.15 20.70 14.94
CA LEU A 195 -0.18 22.11 15.35
C LEU A 195 0.50 22.31 16.72
N PRO A 196 1.16 23.46 16.94
CA PRO A 196 1.64 23.82 18.27
C PRO A 196 0.49 24.05 19.24
N GLU A 197 0.73 23.80 20.53
CA GLU A 197 -0.28 23.92 21.58
C GLU A 197 -0.88 25.33 21.63
N GLY A 198 -2.21 25.42 21.59
CA GLY A 198 -2.96 26.68 21.70
C GLY A 198 -3.27 27.43 20.39
N LYS A 199 -2.82 26.94 19.22
CA LYS A 199 -3.16 27.56 17.92
C LYS A 199 -4.15 26.72 17.12
N VAL A 200 -5.15 27.39 16.53
CA VAL A 200 -6.20 26.75 15.70
C VAL A 200 -5.71 26.48 14.27
N GLN A 201 -4.78 27.30 13.77
CA GLN A 201 -4.19 27.20 12.44
C GLN A 201 -2.75 27.74 12.44
N TRP A 202 -1.94 27.32 11.47
CA TRP A 202 -0.62 27.91 11.26
C TRP A 202 -0.79 29.34 10.72
N THR A 203 -0.09 30.30 11.29
CA THR A 203 -0.11 31.70 10.85
C THR A 203 1.30 32.19 10.60
N LEU A 204 1.45 33.03 9.58
CA LEU A 204 2.69 33.74 9.26
C LEU A 204 2.54 35.20 9.71
N ASN A 205 3.41 35.63 10.62
CA ASN A 205 3.43 37.00 11.10
C ASN A 205 4.20 37.90 10.12
N VAL A 206 3.49 38.80 9.45
CA VAL A 206 4.05 39.73 8.47
C VAL A 206 4.06 41.15 9.05
N LYS A 207 5.22 41.78 9.09
CA LYS A 207 5.39 43.18 9.51
C LYS A 207 5.84 44.03 8.34
N ILE A 208 4.99 44.96 7.92
CA ILE A 208 5.30 45.92 6.87
C ILE A 208 5.75 47.23 7.52
N ARG A 209 7.00 47.61 7.27
CA ARG A 209 7.60 48.86 7.76
C ARG A 209 7.86 49.81 6.60
N ARG A 210 7.80 51.10 6.89
CA ARG A 210 8.22 52.15 5.96
C ARG A 210 9.73 52.05 5.72
N LYS A 211 10.14 52.11 4.45
CA LYS A 211 11.55 52.15 4.03
C LYS A 211 12.14 53.54 4.23
#